data_AF-C4V9Z9-F1
#
_entry.id   AF-C4V9Z9-F1
#
_cell.length_a   1.000
_cell.length_b   1.000
_cell.length_c   1.000
_cell.angle_alpha   90.00
_cell.angle_beta   90.00
_cell.angle_gamma   90.00
#
_symmetry.space_group_name_H-M   'P 1'
#
loop_
_entity.id
_entity.type
_entity.pdbx_description
1 polymer ?
#
loop_
_entity_poly.entity_id
_entity_poly.type
_entity_poly.pdbx_seq_one_letter_code
_entity_poly.pdbx_strand_id
1 'polypeptide(L)'
;MSNIALILQTAEHTYTKVTRKSKKPIKWEESIKEKINKFSKHEENLKTYKSNKEKMSKENPTQIKRLARTEKISLNKVKDIDKLVALLDTYILVYNQKNYKLQEKKEWMRKNTLFELYRGRYYRMLKENHLHNTKLAERKLRNSGGKCGKVQVRKIMEEIFNTKKIFKSFI
;
A
#
# COMPACT_ATOMS: atom_id res chain seq x y z
N MET A 1 -12.39 2.32 -25.54
CA MET A 1 -12.06 3.74 -25.32
C MET A 1 -12.14 4.39 -26.69
N SER A 2 -12.92 5.46 -26.87
CA SER A 2 -12.93 6.19 -28.15
C SER A 2 -11.61 6.96 -28.29
N ASN A 3 -11.04 7.04 -29.50
CA ASN A 3 -9.78 7.76 -29.77
C ASN A 3 -9.83 9.21 -29.27
N ILE A 4 -11.00 9.86 -29.34
CA ILE A 4 -11.22 11.23 -28.87
C ILE A 4 -11.01 11.36 -27.35
N ALA A 5 -11.50 10.38 -26.58
CA ALA A 5 -11.36 10.39 -25.12
C ALA A 5 -9.90 10.21 -24.69
N LEU A 6 -9.13 9.40 -25.43
CA LEU A 6 -7.70 9.23 -25.19
C LEU A 6 -6.94 10.54 -25.44
N ILE A 7 -7.22 11.20 -26.56
CA ILE A 7 -6.58 12.48 -26.94
C ILE A 7 -6.83 13.54 -25.87
N LEU A 8 -8.09 13.72 -25.45
CA LEU A 8 -8.46 14.68 -24.40
C LEU A 8 -7.76 14.36 -23.07
N GLN A 9 -7.73 13.09 -22.64
CA GLN A 9 -7.05 12.69 -21.41
C GLN A 9 -5.55 12.94 -21.49
N THR A 10 -4.91 12.68 -22.64
CA THR A 10 -3.48 12.97 -22.82
C THR A 10 -3.19 14.46 -22.81
N ALA A 11 -4.02 15.29 -23.45
CA ALA A 11 -3.89 16.74 -23.47
C ALA A 11 -4.07 17.35 -22.08
N GLU A 12 -5.03 16.86 -21.30
CA GLU A 12 -5.21 17.27 -19.91
C GLU A 12 -4.02 16.85 -19.05
N HIS A 13 -3.50 15.63 -19.23
CA HIS A 13 -2.34 15.15 -18.48
C HIS A 13 -1.07 15.96 -18.79
N THR A 14 -0.83 16.32 -20.05
CA THR A 14 0.33 17.15 -20.43
C THR A 14 0.16 18.58 -19.93
N TYR A 15 -1.02 19.18 -20.09
CA TYR A 15 -1.31 20.53 -19.60
C TYR A 15 -1.15 20.63 -18.07
N THR A 16 -1.73 19.69 -17.33
CA THR A 16 -1.58 19.64 -15.87
C THR A 16 -0.15 19.36 -15.45
N LYS A 17 0.62 18.55 -16.19
CA LYS A 17 2.04 18.32 -15.89
C LYS A 17 2.88 19.58 -16.04
N VAL A 18 2.61 20.42 -17.05
CA VAL A 18 3.36 21.66 -17.32
C VAL A 18 2.95 22.79 -16.36
N THR A 19 1.66 22.93 -16.05
CA THR A 19 1.13 24.06 -15.27
C THR A 19 1.09 23.83 -13.76
N ARG A 20 1.21 22.58 -13.30
CA ARG A 20 1.11 22.24 -11.88
C ARG A 20 2.35 22.71 -11.13
N LYS A 21 2.14 23.62 -10.18
CA LYS A 21 3.14 24.01 -9.18
C LYS A 21 3.68 22.78 -8.44
N SER A 22 4.96 22.80 -8.11
CA SER A 22 5.58 21.74 -7.32
C SER A 22 4.81 21.54 -6.02
N LYS A 23 4.46 20.29 -5.71
CA LYS A 23 3.82 19.99 -4.43
C LYS A 23 4.84 20.22 -3.34
N LYS A 24 4.46 21.04 -2.35
CA LYS A 24 5.23 21.16 -1.12
C LYS A 24 5.38 19.78 -0.48
N PRO A 25 6.57 19.42 0.01
CA PRO A 25 6.75 18.20 0.76
C PRO A 25 5.84 18.20 2.00
N ILE A 26 5.34 17.01 2.35
CA ILE A 26 4.50 16.85 3.52
C ILE A 26 5.43 16.92 4.74
N LYS A 27 5.21 17.87 5.65
CA LYS A 27 6.03 18.09 6.87
C LYS A 27 6.33 16.79 7.63
N TRP A 28 5.36 15.87 7.67
CA TRP A 28 5.53 14.57 8.32
C TRP A 28 6.54 13.65 7.61
N GLU A 29 6.56 13.64 6.28
CA GLU A 29 7.49 12.82 5.49
C GLU A 29 8.94 13.31 5.65
N GLU A 30 9.12 14.63 5.72
CA GLU A 30 10.40 15.26 6.07
C GLU A 30 10.84 14.89 7.49
N SER A 31 9.93 15.03 8.47
CA SER A 31 10.23 14.67 9.86
C SER A 31 10.65 13.21 10.02
N ILE A 32 10.05 12.27 9.27
CA ILE A 32 10.50 10.88 9.28
C ILE A 32 11.90 10.71 8.69
N LYS A 33 12.18 11.35 7.55
CA LYS A 33 13.51 11.31 6.93
C LYS A 33 14.58 11.90 7.85
N GLU A 34 14.28 13.02 8.51
CA GLU A 34 15.15 13.64 9.51
C GLU A 34 15.43 12.70 10.68
N LYS A 35 14.40 12.01 11.19
CA LYS A 35 14.56 11.02 12.27
C LYS A 35 15.43 9.84 11.84
N ILE A 36 15.21 9.28 10.65
CA ILE A 36 16.03 8.20 10.11
C ILE A 36 17.49 8.66 10.01
N ASN A 37 17.74 9.81 9.38
CA ASN A 37 19.09 10.35 9.22
C ASN A 37 19.77 10.61 10.58
N LYS A 38 19.02 11.13 11.56
CA LYS A 38 19.52 11.33 12.92
C LYS A 38 19.95 10.00 13.56
N PHE A 39 19.12 8.95 13.47
CA PHE A 39 19.47 7.65 14.04
C PHE A 39 20.63 6.99 13.31
N SER A 40 20.70 7.06 11.97
CA SER A 40 21.84 6.54 11.20
C SER A 40 23.15 7.23 11.56
N LYS A 41 23.14 8.57 11.76
CA LYS A 41 24.32 9.29 12.27
C LYS A 41 24.74 8.82 13.66
N HIS A 42 23.78 8.58 14.56
CA HIS A 42 24.09 8.06 15.89
C HIS A 42 24.67 6.64 15.83
N GLU A 43 24.17 5.80 14.93
CA GLU A 43 24.64 4.44 14.71
C GLU A 43 26.09 4.44 14.20
N GLU A 44 26.40 5.28 13.20
CA GLU A 44 27.75 5.48 12.68
C GLU A 44 28.72 6.00 13.75
N ASN A 45 28.28 6.96 14.57
CA ASN A 45 29.04 7.46 15.71
C ASN A 45 29.31 6.38 16.76
N LEU A 46 28.38 5.45 16.99
CA LEU A 46 28.58 4.32 17.91
C LEU A 46 29.56 3.28 17.34
N LYS A 47 29.50 2.99 16.04
CA LYS A 47 30.44 2.09 15.37
C LYS A 47 31.86 2.64 15.41
N THR A 48 32.03 3.93 15.13
CA THR A 48 33.34 4.60 15.25
C THR A 48 33.83 4.65 16.70
N TYR A 49 32.92 4.89 17.68
CA TYR A 49 33.24 4.82 19.11
C TYR A 49 33.73 3.43 19.55
N LYS A 50 33.11 2.37 19.02
CA LYS A 50 33.51 0.97 19.29
C LYS A 50 34.93 0.69 18.81
N SER A 51 35.29 1.20 17.62
CA SER A 51 36.61 0.95 17.01
C SER A 51 37.72 1.85 17.56
N ASN A 52 37.43 3.12 17.83
CA ASN A 52 38.45 4.11 18.23
C ASN A 52 37.92 5.00 19.37
N LYS A 53 38.06 4.54 20.62
CA LYS A 53 37.63 5.30 21.80
C LYS A 53 38.38 6.64 21.98
N GLU A 54 39.63 6.71 21.50
CA GLU A 54 40.55 7.84 21.69
C GLU A 54 40.49 8.92 20.59
N LYS A 55 40.12 8.58 19.34
CA LYS A 55 40.09 9.54 18.21
C LYS A 55 38.81 10.37 18.11
N MET A 56 37.91 10.26 19.08
CA MET A 56 36.59 10.90 19.01
C MET A 56 36.68 12.41 19.32
N SER A 57 36.15 13.24 18.41
CA SER A 57 35.91 14.68 18.69
C SER A 57 35.08 14.86 19.97
N LYS A 58 35.33 15.92 20.75
CA LYS A 58 34.71 16.17 22.08
C LYS A 58 33.16 16.12 22.07
N GLU A 59 32.52 16.43 20.95
CA GLU A 59 31.05 16.47 20.82
C GLU A 59 30.41 15.06 20.75
N ASN A 60 31.02 14.13 20.03
CA ASN A 60 30.50 12.78 19.81
C ASN A 60 30.36 11.91 21.09
N PRO A 61 31.34 11.83 22.01
CA PRO A 61 31.20 11.04 23.24
C PRO A 61 30.15 11.64 24.17
N THR A 62 29.88 12.96 24.08
CA THR A 62 28.83 13.63 24.86
C THR A 62 27.44 13.21 24.39
N GLN A 63 27.23 13.13 23.07
CA GLN A 63 25.99 12.64 22.49
C GLN A 63 25.74 11.16 22.80
N ILE A 64 26.77 10.31 22.71
CA ILE A 64 26.68 8.89 23.04
C ILE A 64 26.36 8.68 24.52
N LYS A 65 26.99 9.45 25.43
CA LYS A 65 26.65 9.43 26.86
C LYS A 65 25.21 9.86 27.12
N ARG A 66 24.70 10.87 26.40
CA ARG A 66 23.29 11.28 26.49
C ARG A 66 22.35 10.17 26.04
N LEU A 67 22.63 9.54 24.90
CA LEU A 67 21.84 8.43 24.36
C LEU A 67 21.82 7.23 25.33
N ALA A 68 22.98 6.87 25.87
CA ALA A 68 23.08 5.80 26.85
C ALA A 68 22.31 6.10 28.15
N ARG A 69 22.31 7.36 28.60
CA ARG A 69 21.50 7.80 29.74
C ARG A 69 20.00 7.73 29.46
N THR A 70 19.55 8.15 28.29
CA THR A 70 18.12 8.09 27.92
C THR A 70 17.64 6.65 27.87
N GLU A 71 18.46 5.74 27.32
CA GLU A 71 18.12 4.32 27.21
C GLU A 71 18.53 3.49 28.45
N LYS A 72 19.04 4.15 29.50
CA LYS A 72 19.49 3.53 30.77
C LYS A 72 20.52 2.39 30.59
N ILE A 73 21.42 2.52 29.60
CA ILE A 73 22.48 1.55 29.30
C ILE A 73 23.82 2.07 29.84
N SER A 74 24.60 1.22 30.50
CA SER A 74 25.95 1.56 30.97
C SER A 74 26.97 1.44 29.84
N LEU A 75 27.83 2.42 29.59
CA LEU A 75 28.83 2.38 28.49
C LEU A 75 30.15 1.69 28.87
N ASN A 76 30.13 0.77 29.83
CA ASN A 76 31.34 0.19 30.38
C ASN A 76 31.84 -0.99 29.57
N LYS A 77 30.93 -1.79 28.99
CA LYS A 77 31.25 -3.01 28.24
C LYS A 77 30.95 -2.83 26.76
N VAL A 78 31.69 -3.55 25.92
CA VAL A 78 31.45 -3.58 24.46
C VAL A 78 30.03 -4.09 24.15
N LYS A 79 29.52 -5.07 24.92
CA LYS A 79 28.15 -5.59 24.80
C LYS A 79 27.08 -4.50 24.95
N ASP A 80 27.35 -3.47 25.74
CA ASP A 80 26.38 -2.39 25.97
C ASP A 80 26.33 -1.41 24.79
N ILE A 81 27.45 -1.23 24.09
CA ILE A 81 27.50 -0.50 22.81
C ILE A 81 26.71 -1.27 21.75
N ASP A 82 26.85 -2.59 21.68
CA ASP A 82 26.12 -3.43 20.73
C ASP A 82 24.60 -3.38 20.96
N LYS A 83 24.16 -3.34 22.24
CA LYS A 83 22.74 -3.12 22.59
C LYS A 83 22.22 -1.79 22.07
N LEU A 84 23.01 -0.71 22.21
CA LEU A 84 22.63 0.61 21.71
C LEU A 84 22.53 0.65 20.18
N VAL A 85 23.46 -0.01 19.49
CA VAL A 85 23.42 -0.14 18.02
C VAL A 85 22.14 -0.88 17.60
N ALA A 86 21.86 -2.04 18.20
CA ALA A 86 20.65 -2.80 17.91
C ALA A 86 19.37 -1.99 18.17
N LEU A 87 19.35 -1.17 19.22
CA LEU A 87 18.22 -0.30 19.54
C LEU A 87 18.03 0.79 18.47
N LEU A 88 19.10 1.41 17.99
CA LEU A 88 19.02 2.36 16.87
C LEU A 88 18.54 1.68 15.58
N ASP A 89 19.00 0.47 15.29
CA ASP A 89 18.53 -0.32 14.14
C ASP A 89 17.02 -0.55 14.23
N THR A 90 16.50 -0.88 15.42
CA THR A 90 15.05 -1.04 15.60
C THR A 90 14.28 0.25 15.37
N TYR A 91 14.81 1.40 15.81
CA TYR A 91 14.18 2.69 15.52
C TYR A 91 14.16 2.97 14.02
N ILE A 92 15.29 2.79 13.32
CA ILE A 92 15.40 2.97 11.87
C ILE A 92 14.37 2.08 11.16
N LEU A 93 14.29 0.80 11.55
CA LEU A 93 13.33 -0.16 10.99
C LEU A 93 11.88 0.32 11.17
N VAL A 94 11.49 0.77 12.36
CA VAL A 94 10.14 1.27 12.64
C VAL A 94 9.81 2.48 11.75
N TYR A 95 10.73 3.43 11.57
CA TYR A 95 10.50 4.60 10.73
C TYR A 95 10.47 4.24 9.23
N ASN A 96 11.28 3.28 8.80
CA ASN A 96 11.22 2.73 7.44
C ASN A 96 9.87 2.06 7.15
N GLN A 97 9.36 1.25 8.10
CA GLN A 97 8.03 0.65 7.98
C GLN A 97 6.91 1.70 7.88
N LYS A 98 7.01 2.79 8.65
CA LYS A 98 6.07 3.93 8.55
C LYS A 98 6.09 4.56 7.16
N ASN A 99 7.29 4.74 6.58
CA ASN A 99 7.42 5.27 5.23
C ASN A 99 6.84 4.30 4.17
N TYR A 100 7.13 3.00 4.31
CA TYR A 100 6.59 1.96 3.44
C TYR A 100 5.05 1.96 3.43
N LYS A 101 4.41 1.94 4.61
CA LYS A 101 2.94 2.01 4.72
C LYS A 101 2.36 3.26 4.08
N LEU A 102 3.06 4.40 4.16
CA LEU A 102 2.61 5.62 3.48
C LEU A 102 2.64 5.44 1.94
N GLN A 103 3.70 4.83 1.39
CA GLN A 103 3.79 4.60 -0.05
C GLN A 103 2.73 3.59 -0.53
N GLU A 104 2.54 2.50 0.22
CA GLU A 104 1.48 1.52 -0.04
C GLU A 104 0.09 2.19 -0.06
N LYS A 105 -0.19 3.05 0.92
CA LYS A 105 -1.44 3.84 0.94
C LYS A 105 -1.55 4.75 -0.28
N LYS A 106 -0.49 5.44 -0.69
CA LYS A 106 -0.49 6.30 -1.89
C LYS A 106 -0.80 5.48 -3.15
N GLU A 107 -0.23 4.29 -3.28
CA GLU A 107 -0.50 3.39 -4.40
C GLU A 107 -1.92 2.85 -4.39
N TRP A 108 -2.41 2.40 -3.23
CA TRP A 108 -3.79 1.96 -3.06
C TRP A 108 -4.76 3.07 -3.44
N MET A 109 -4.53 4.31 -2.99
CA MET A 109 -5.34 5.46 -3.37
C MET A 109 -5.35 5.68 -4.89
N ARG A 110 -4.20 5.58 -5.58
CA ARG A 110 -4.15 5.70 -7.05
C ARG A 110 -4.96 4.61 -7.75
N LYS A 111 -4.79 3.35 -7.32
CA LYS A 111 -5.52 2.20 -7.87
C LYS A 111 -7.03 2.34 -7.61
N ASN A 112 -7.40 2.78 -6.40
CA ASN A 112 -8.78 2.98 -6.01
C ASN A 112 -9.44 4.13 -6.79
N THR A 113 -8.74 5.25 -6.97
CA THR A 113 -9.23 6.35 -7.82
C THR A 113 -9.48 5.87 -9.26
N LEU A 114 -8.57 5.05 -9.81
CA LEU A 114 -8.74 4.46 -11.13
C LEU A 114 -9.95 3.50 -11.18
N PHE A 115 -10.11 2.68 -10.15
CA PHE A 115 -11.24 1.76 -10.02
C PHE A 115 -12.57 2.51 -9.93
N GLU A 116 -12.69 3.51 -9.05
CA GLU A 116 -13.93 4.30 -8.89
C GLU A 116 -14.32 5.01 -10.19
N LEU A 117 -13.36 5.53 -10.96
CA LEU A 117 -13.61 6.12 -12.28
C LEU A 117 -14.26 5.13 -13.26
N TYR A 118 -13.85 3.86 -13.21
CA TYR A 118 -14.36 2.81 -14.10
C TYR A 118 -15.42 1.91 -13.47
N ARG A 119 -15.83 2.19 -12.22
CA ARG A 119 -16.72 1.34 -11.43
C ARG A 119 -18.03 1.05 -12.14
N GLY A 120 -18.65 2.07 -12.71
CA GLY A 120 -19.91 1.91 -13.47
C GLY A 120 -19.77 1.07 -14.74
N ARG A 121 -18.60 1.09 -15.41
CA ARG A 121 -18.33 0.23 -16.57
C ARG A 121 -18.08 -1.21 -16.11
N TYR A 122 -17.32 -1.38 -15.04
CA TYR A 122 -17.02 -2.68 -14.46
C TYR A 122 -18.31 -3.46 -14.10
N TYR A 123 -19.23 -2.81 -13.36
CA TYR A 123 -20.49 -3.47 -12.99
C TYR A 123 -21.44 -3.71 -14.18
N ARG A 124 -21.43 -2.85 -15.21
CA ARG A 124 -22.18 -3.12 -16.45
C ARG A 124 -21.64 -4.35 -17.18
N MET A 125 -20.33 -4.46 -17.32
CA MET A 125 -19.68 -5.62 -17.95
C MET A 125 -19.95 -6.91 -17.17
N LEU A 126 -19.95 -6.87 -15.83
CA LEU A 126 -20.33 -8.02 -15.01
C LEU A 126 -21.78 -8.46 -15.26
N LYS A 127 -22.72 -7.50 -15.35
CA LYS A 127 -24.13 -7.78 -15.65
C LYS A 127 -24.30 -8.40 -17.04
N GLU A 128 -23.60 -7.86 -18.04
CA GLU A 128 -23.61 -8.34 -19.42
C GLU A 128 -23.01 -9.75 -19.54
N ASN A 129 -21.88 -10.01 -18.89
CA ASN A 129 -21.25 -11.33 -18.84
C ASN A 129 -22.16 -12.36 -18.16
N HIS A 130 -22.78 -11.99 -17.03
CA HIS A 130 -23.76 -12.85 -16.37
C HIS A 130 -24.93 -13.18 -17.30
N LEU A 131 -25.49 -12.18 -17.99
CA LEU A 131 -26.60 -12.36 -18.92
C LEU A 131 -26.21 -13.22 -20.13
N HIS A 132 -25.00 -13.06 -20.64
CA HIS A 132 -24.46 -13.87 -21.71
C HIS A 132 -24.33 -15.34 -21.27
N ASN A 133 -23.76 -15.58 -20.09
CA ASN A 133 -23.58 -16.93 -19.55
C ASN A 133 -24.91 -17.63 -19.28
N THR A 134 -25.92 -16.92 -18.77
CA THR A 134 -27.27 -17.49 -18.60
C THR A 134 -27.90 -17.85 -19.95
N LYS A 135 -27.78 -16.97 -20.96
CA LYS A 135 -28.29 -17.26 -22.32
C LYS A 135 -27.57 -18.45 -22.97
N LEU A 136 -26.27 -18.58 -22.74
CA LEU A 136 -25.48 -19.72 -23.23
C LEU A 136 -25.92 -21.03 -22.56
N ALA A 137 -26.16 -21.01 -21.24
CA ALA A 137 -26.67 -22.15 -20.49
C ALA A 137 -28.06 -22.56 -20.99
N GLU A 138 -28.99 -21.62 -21.18
CA GLU A 138 -30.31 -21.90 -21.73
C GLU A 138 -30.26 -22.47 -23.16
N ARG A 139 -29.34 -22.00 -24.01
CA ARG A 139 -29.13 -22.57 -25.35
C ARG A 139 -28.62 -24.01 -25.28
N LYS A 140 -27.65 -24.31 -24.41
CA LYS A 140 -27.19 -25.69 -24.16
C LYS A 140 -28.31 -26.59 -23.64
N LEU A 141 -29.19 -26.07 -22.79
CA LEU A 141 -30.35 -26.78 -22.26
C LEU A 141 -31.44 -27.02 -23.32
N ARG A 142 -31.65 -26.07 -24.25
CA ARG A 142 -32.56 -26.25 -25.40
C ARG A 142 -32.02 -27.28 -26.40
N ASN A 143 -30.71 -27.28 -26.64
CA ASN A 143 -30.06 -28.17 -27.61
C ASN A 143 -29.83 -29.60 -27.09
N SER A 144 -29.93 -29.84 -25.77
CA SER A 144 -29.77 -31.17 -25.15
C SER A 144 -31.04 -32.03 -25.16
N GLY A 145 -32.11 -31.59 -25.83
CA GLY A 145 -33.11 -32.48 -26.44
C GLY A 145 -33.74 -33.56 -25.54
N GLY A 146 -34.12 -33.26 -24.30
CA GLY A 146 -34.78 -34.26 -23.45
C GLY A 146 -35.66 -33.65 -22.35
N LYS A 147 -36.80 -34.30 -22.08
CA LYS A 147 -37.75 -33.95 -21.00
C LYS A 147 -37.10 -33.79 -19.61
N CYS A 148 -35.89 -34.32 -19.41
CA CYS A 148 -35.09 -34.18 -18.19
C CYS A 148 -34.51 -32.76 -17.98
N GLY A 149 -34.21 -32.01 -19.04
CA GLY A 149 -33.57 -30.69 -18.94
C GLY A 149 -34.45 -29.62 -18.28
N LYS A 150 -35.78 -29.67 -18.47
CA LYS A 150 -36.73 -28.68 -17.94
C LYS A 150 -36.79 -28.66 -16.40
N VAL A 151 -36.54 -29.81 -15.76
CA VAL A 151 -36.55 -29.94 -14.28
C VAL A 151 -35.26 -29.35 -13.68
N GLN A 152 -34.11 -29.57 -14.33
CA GLN A 152 -32.84 -28.97 -13.93
C GLN A 152 -32.87 -27.42 -14.05
N VAL A 153 -33.51 -26.88 -15.08
CA VAL A 153 -33.59 -25.42 -15.29
C VAL A 153 -34.36 -24.71 -14.17
N ARG A 154 -35.46 -25.30 -13.68
CA ARG A 154 -36.21 -24.71 -12.55
C ARG A 154 -35.38 -24.66 -11.28
N LYS A 155 -34.65 -25.74 -10.96
CA LYS A 155 -33.76 -25.80 -9.80
C LYS A 155 -32.62 -24.77 -9.87
N ILE A 156 -31.96 -24.65 -11.03
CA ILE A 156 -30.88 -23.68 -11.21
C ILE A 156 -31.41 -22.24 -11.18
N MET A 157 -32.58 -21.98 -11.75
CA MET A 157 -33.22 -20.66 -11.67
C MET A 157 -33.65 -20.29 -10.24
N GLU A 158 -34.13 -21.25 -9.44
CA GLU A 158 -34.46 -21.05 -8.01
C GLU A 158 -33.21 -20.75 -7.17
N GLU A 159 -32.09 -21.43 -7.42
CA GLU A 159 -30.80 -21.13 -6.77
C GLU A 159 -30.27 -19.73 -7.14
N ILE A 160 -30.40 -19.34 -8.42
CA ILE A 160 -30.04 -17.98 -8.88
C ILE A 160 -30.97 -16.91 -8.28
N PHE A 161 -32.24 -17.24 -8.06
CA PHE A 161 -33.20 -16.31 -7.44
C PHE A 161 -32.93 -16.14 -5.94
N ASN A 162 -32.58 -17.22 -5.23
CA ASN A 162 -32.20 -17.18 -3.82
C ASN A 162 -30.88 -16.42 -3.58
N THR A 163 -29.88 -16.58 -4.44
CA THR A 163 -28.64 -15.79 -4.36
C THR A 163 -28.86 -14.30 -4.60
N LYS A 164 -29.79 -13.90 -5.49
CA LYS A 164 -30.23 -12.50 -5.63
C LYS A 164 -30.93 -11.93 -4.40
N LYS A 165 -31.63 -12.77 -3.62
CA LYS A 165 -32.29 -12.36 -2.37
C LYS A 165 -31.26 -12.06 -1.27
N ILE A 166 -30.18 -12.85 -1.20
CA ILE A 166 -29.05 -12.66 -0.29
C ILE A 166 -28.27 -11.37 -0.63
N PHE A 167 -28.09 -11.03 -1.90
CA PHE A 167 -27.43 -9.77 -2.28
C PHE A 167 -28.25 -8.50 -1.97
N LYS A 168 -29.57 -8.62 -1.84
CA LYS A 168 -30.44 -7.49 -1.45
C LYS A 168 -30.45 -7.20 0.06
N SER A 169 -30.01 -8.13 0.90
CA SER A 169 -29.92 -7.95 2.36
C SER A 169 -28.57 -7.39 2.84
N PHE A 170 -27.64 -7.13 1.92
CA PHE A 170 -26.30 -6.57 2.20
C PHE A 170 -26.10 -5.13 1.69
N ILE A 171 -27.18 -4.48 1.22
CA ILE A 171 -27.28 -3.05 0.92
C ILE A 171 -28.10 -2.42 2.05
#